data_AF-A0A811S698-F1
#
_entry.id   AF-A0A811S698-F1
#
_cell.length_a   1.000
_cell.length_b   1.000
_cell.length_c   1.000
_cell.angle_alpha   90.00
_cell.angle_beta   90.00
_cell.angle_gamma   90.00
#
_symmetry.space_group_name_H-M   'P 1'
#
loop_
_entity.id
_entity.type
_entity.pdbx_description
1 polymer ?
#
loop_
_entity_poly.entity_id
_entity_poly.type
_entity_poly.pdbx_seq_one_letter_code
_entity_poly.pdbx_strand_id
1 'polypeptide(L)'
;MSKLRDWAGLPDGLLHSIVELLGSFPDLLAFAATCHPWRSAFSSYPSLLLDPNVSFCSSRHFPNARNTSVPKRPCYVIDLASQDTILCSQIPLLSVDYGNNRPPSALHKFAFRGASFGHMIFSSNKICFLFDVFTGIEVSPPLLPADEYSEIRCGATLTGPLASPNSHLIVCTLSFNFFWRVGSDSWSKCSPRNGSLTEFVVFKGQVFGMGSDRSLFMVHLSPQIHLQEIPVSWGVRNSMTKWHLCDPWLVVCDDMLLMVGCQSEFPGITWYVFEAYRIDTSTDPAKWVKVERLENWAIFISSDRRVQPLSCLNPERWGGRSNCVYCYDYEFGHLVAFELGKPLPEDDATRSDVFIFTCVGSMVQPIWIVPSMLSLCCDGQ
;
A
#
# COMPACT_ATOMS: atom_id res chain seq x y z
N MET A 1 -27.29 22.54 -33.75
CA MET A 1 -26.62 22.54 -32.44
C MET A 1 -26.55 21.10 -31.95
N SER A 2 -25.40 20.45 -32.09
CA SER A 2 -25.17 19.13 -31.50
C SER A 2 -25.06 19.28 -29.99
N LYS A 3 -26.00 18.69 -29.25
CA LYS A 3 -25.83 18.46 -27.81
C LYS A 3 -24.51 17.71 -27.63
N LEU A 4 -23.54 18.31 -26.93
CA LEU A 4 -22.38 17.56 -26.43
C LEU A 4 -22.94 16.34 -25.69
N ARG A 5 -22.60 15.15 -26.16
CA ARG A 5 -22.89 13.91 -25.44
C ARG A 5 -22.10 14.00 -24.15
N ASP A 6 -22.84 14.08 -23.05
CA ASP A 6 -22.25 14.04 -21.73
C ASP A 6 -21.76 12.61 -21.51
N TRP A 7 -20.46 12.43 -21.67
CA TRP A 7 -19.83 11.16 -21.37
C TRP A 7 -19.96 10.84 -19.88
N ALA A 8 -20.25 11.80 -18.99
CA ALA A 8 -20.26 11.54 -17.55
C ALA A 8 -21.11 10.34 -17.05
N GLY A 9 -22.11 9.88 -17.80
CA GLY A 9 -23.04 8.82 -17.40
C GLY A 9 -22.97 7.49 -18.17
N LEU A 10 -21.82 7.05 -18.71
CA LEU A 10 -21.72 5.69 -19.27
C LEU A 10 -22.02 4.61 -18.20
N PRO A 11 -22.78 3.55 -18.55
CA PRO A 11 -22.99 2.39 -17.68
C PRO A 11 -21.67 1.65 -17.34
N ASP A 12 -21.57 1.13 -16.11
CA ASP A 12 -20.38 0.42 -15.60
C ASP A 12 -19.89 -0.70 -16.54
N GLY A 13 -20.81 -1.47 -17.12
CA GLY A 13 -20.46 -2.55 -18.06
C GLY A 13 -19.70 -2.06 -19.30
N LEU A 14 -20.06 -0.90 -19.85
CA LEU A 14 -19.35 -0.30 -20.98
C LEU A 14 -18.00 0.29 -20.56
N LEU A 15 -17.94 0.84 -19.34
CA LEU A 15 -16.69 1.36 -18.79
C LEU A 15 -15.66 0.26 -18.60
N HIS A 16 -16.07 -0.89 -18.06
CA HIS A 16 -15.18 -2.05 -17.95
C HIS A 16 -14.66 -2.48 -19.33
N SER A 17 -15.51 -2.52 -20.36
CA SER A 17 -15.07 -2.83 -21.73
C SER A 17 -14.12 -1.78 -22.32
N ILE A 18 -14.27 -0.49 -21.99
CA ILE A 18 -13.34 0.54 -22.46
C ILE A 18 -12.01 0.43 -21.72
N VAL A 19 -12.02 0.22 -20.40
CA VAL A 19 -10.80 0.02 -19.60
C VAL A 19 -10.04 -1.21 -20.07
N GLU A 20 -10.74 -2.28 -20.45
CA GLU A 20 -10.12 -3.47 -21.08
C GLU A 20 -9.41 -3.14 -22.41
N LEU A 21 -9.82 -2.10 -23.13
CA LEU A 21 -9.16 -1.63 -24.35
C LEU A 21 -8.00 -0.67 -24.09
N LEU A 22 -7.93 -0.06 -22.89
CA LEU A 22 -6.83 0.80 -22.47
C LEU A 22 -5.68 -0.08 -21.99
N GLY A 23 -4.89 -0.59 -22.94
CA GLY A 23 -3.80 -1.54 -22.68
C GLY A 23 -2.55 -0.94 -22.03
N SER A 24 -2.58 0.32 -21.59
CA SER A 24 -1.45 0.97 -20.93
C SER A 24 -1.86 2.09 -19.99
N PHE A 25 -1.01 2.35 -18.99
CA PHE A 25 -1.25 3.40 -18.01
C PHE A 25 -1.27 4.81 -18.63
N PRO A 26 -0.44 5.16 -19.62
CA PRO A 26 -0.57 6.42 -20.35
C PRO A 26 -1.93 6.61 -21.03
N ASP A 27 -2.48 5.55 -21.63
CA ASP A 27 -3.80 5.61 -22.26
C ASP A 27 -4.88 5.82 -21.20
N LEU A 28 -4.73 5.16 -20.05
CA LEU A 28 -5.59 5.35 -18.89
C LEU A 28 -5.51 6.78 -18.33
N LEU A 29 -4.30 7.35 -18.22
CA LEU A 29 -4.08 8.73 -17.80
C LEU A 29 -4.77 9.71 -18.76
N ALA A 30 -4.56 9.54 -20.07
CA ALA A 30 -5.17 10.35 -21.10
C ALA A 30 -6.70 10.26 -21.04
N PHE A 31 -7.23 9.05 -20.88
CA PHE A 31 -8.66 8.81 -20.77
C PHE A 31 -9.27 9.45 -19.51
N ALA A 32 -8.66 9.24 -18.34
CA ALA A 32 -9.12 9.82 -17.07
C ALA A 32 -9.04 11.36 -17.03
N ALA A 33 -8.15 11.97 -17.81
CA ALA A 33 -8.10 13.42 -17.99
C ALA A 33 -9.27 13.95 -18.83
N THR A 34 -9.87 13.12 -19.68
CA THR A 34 -11.02 13.53 -20.53
C THR A 34 -12.38 13.30 -19.87
N CYS A 35 -12.48 12.33 -18.94
CA CYS A 35 -13.73 11.99 -18.24
C CYS A 35 -13.51 11.76 -16.75
N HIS A 36 -13.80 12.77 -15.92
CA HIS A 36 -13.68 12.73 -14.47
C HIS A 36 -14.63 11.79 -13.67
N PRO A 37 -15.81 11.37 -14.16
CA PRO A 37 -16.78 10.63 -13.32
C PRO A 37 -16.73 9.10 -13.40
N TRP A 38 -15.76 8.49 -14.09
CA TRP A 38 -15.73 7.03 -14.32
C TRP A 38 -14.71 6.26 -13.46
N ARG A 39 -14.50 6.73 -12.23
CA ARG A 39 -13.37 6.31 -11.38
C ARG A 39 -13.51 4.88 -10.81
N SER A 40 -14.69 4.28 -10.89
CA SER A 40 -15.03 2.94 -10.36
C SER A 40 -14.56 1.80 -11.26
N ALA A 41 -14.47 2.04 -12.57
CA ALA A 41 -14.08 1.04 -13.56
C ALA A 41 -12.59 0.62 -13.44
N PHE A 42 -11.80 1.37 -12.68
CA PHE A 42 -10.37 1.17 -12.53
C PHE A 42 -9.98 0.24 -11.38
N SER A 43 -10.94 -0.30 -10.62
CA SER A 43 -10.68 -1.34 -9.61
C SER A 43 -10.01 -2.59 -10.20
N SER A 44 -10.22 -2.83 -11.50
CA SER A 44 -9.60 -3.94 -12.23
C SER A 44 -8.25 -3.62 -12.88
N TYR A 45 -7.76 -2.37 -12.78
CA TYR A 45 -6.46 -2.01 -13.35
C TYR A 45 -5.34 -2.55 -12.44
N PRO A 46 -4.27 -3.16 -13.00
CA PRO A 46 -3.18 -3.68 -12.17
C PRO A 46 -2.53 -2.57 -11.35
N SER A 47 -2.06 -2.95 -10.16
CA SER A 47 -1.21 -2.06 -9.36
C SER A 47 0.09 -1.77 -10.11
N LEU A 48 0.60 -0.55 -10.00
CA LEU A 48 1.85 -0.16 -10.63
C LEU A 48 3.02 -0.45 -9.68
N LEU A 49 4.11 -0.98 -10.20
CA LEU A 49 5.34 -1.16 -9.42
C LEU A 49 6.19 0.11 -9.54
N LEU A 50 6.46 0.76 -8.43
CA LEU A 50 7.42 1.85 -8.35
C LEU A 50 8.78 1.28 -7.95
N ASP A 51 9.75 1.37 -8.87
CA ASP A 51 11.14 1.03 -8.62
C ASP A 51 11.98 2.31 -8.40
N PRO A 52 12.44 2.55 -7.15
CA PRO A 52 13.25 3.72 -6.82
C PRO A 52 14.75 3.57 -7.15
N ASN A 53 15.22 2.39 -7.58
CA ASN A 53 16.65 2.07 -7.74
C ASN A 53 17.15 2.28 -9.17
N VAL A 54 17.03 3.50 -9.67
CA VAL A 54 17.40 3.84 -11.05
C VAL A 54 18.79 4.46 -11.14
N SER A 55 19.68 3.83 -11.91
CA SER A 55 20.93 4.40 -12.40
C SER A 55 20.63 5.47 -13.45
N PHE A 56 20.71 6.75 -13.10
CA PHE A 56 20.69 7.91 -14.01
C PHE A 56 19.61 7.87 -15.11
N CYS A 57 18.43 8.41 -14.83
CA CYS A 57 17.47 8.75 -15.87
C CYS A 57 17.66 10.21 -16.34
N SER A 58 17.70 10.46 -17.65
CA SER A 58 17.67 11.82 -18.19
C SER A 58 16.36 12.49 -17.78
N SER A 59 16.44 13.58 -17.01
CA SER A 59 15.31 14.34 -16.49
C SER A 59 14.39 14.81 -17.63
N ARG A 60 13.33 14.04 -17.96
CA ARG A 60 12.22 14.59 -18.74
C ARG A 60 11.57 15.65 -17.87
N HIS A 61 11.53 16.88 -18.37
CA HIS A 61 10.90 17.99 -17.69
C HIS A 61 9.40 17.71 -17.58
N PHE A 62 8.92 17.41 -16.37
CA PHE A 62 7.50 17.39 -16.09
C PHE A 62 6.93 18.82 -16.24
N PRO A 63 5.85 19.03 -17.01
CA PRO A 63 5.33 20.38 -17.31
C PRO A 63 4.81 21.18 -16.11
N ASN A 64 4.77 20.60 -14.91
CA ASN A 64 4.18 21.20 -13.71
C ASN A 64 5.08 21.19 -12.47
N ALA A 65 6.41 21.14 -12.65
CA ALA A 65 7.34 21.40 -11.55
C ALA A 65 7.30 22.89 -11.13
N ARG A 66 6.16 23.32 -10.56
CA ARG A 66 6.14 24.51 -9.69
C ARG A 66 7.19 24.29 -8.62
N ASN A 67 7.87 25.38 -8.24
CA ASN A 67 8.90 25.46 -7.20
C ASN A 67 8.59 24.59 -5.96
N THR A 68 8.94 23.30 -6.00
CA THR A 68 8.95 22.43 -4.82
C THR A 68 10.27 22.64 -4.12
N SER A 69 10.24 22.88 -2.81
CA SER A 69 11.45 23.08 -1.98
C SER A 69 12.32 21.82 -1.84
N VAL A 70 11.84 20.70 -2.39
CA VAL A 70 12.37 19.35 -2.21
C VAL A 70 13.14 18.87 -3.45
N PRO A 71 14.46 18.57 -3.37
CA PRO A 71 15.18 17.90 -4.44
C PRO A 71 14.57 16.52 -4.73
N LYS A 72 14.44 16.18 -6.01
CA LYS A 72 13.84 14.92 -6.46
C LYS A 72 14.86 14.07 -7.22
N ARG A 73 14.70 12.75 -7.15
CA ARG A 73 15.44 11.77 -7.95
C ARG A 73 14.50 11.06 -8.91
N PRO A 74 14.98 10.63 -10.09
CA PRO A 74 14.16 9.82 -10.99
C PRO A 74 13.84 8.45 -10.37
N CYS A 75 12.68 7.91 -10.72
CA CYS A 75 12.28 6.53 -10.47
C CYS A 75 11.57 5.95 -11.70
N TYR A 76 11.46 4.63 -11.77
CA TYR A 76 10.65 3.96 -12.76
C TYR A 76 9.32 3.55 -12.17
N VAL A 77 8.27 3.70 -12.97
CA VAL A 77 6.95 3.15 -12.72
C VAL A 77 6.72 2.12 -13.82
N ILE A 78 6.64 0.87 -13.42
CA ILE A 78 6.44 -0.28 -14.30
C ILE A 78 4.95 -0.61 -14.28
N ASP A 79 4.37 -0.62 -15.47
CA ASP A 79 3.00 -1.05 -15.71
C ASP A 79 2.99 -2.53 -16.10
N LEU A 80 2.35 -3.36 -15.28
CA LEU A 80 2.27 -4.80 -15.56
C LEU A 80 1.46 -5.09 -16.83
N ALA A 81 0.50 -4.24 -17.20
CA ALA A 81 -0.27 -4.38 -18.43
C ALA A 81 0.56 -4.02 -19.68
N SER A 82 1.63 -3.25 -19.52
CA SER A 82 2.46 -2.74 -20.61
C SER A 82 3.94 -2.79 -20.22
N GLN A 83 4.50 -4.01 -20.15
CA GLN A 83 5.88 -4.25 -19.70
C GLN A 83 6.94 -3.56 -20.58
N ASP A 84 6.58 -3.22 -21.83
CA ASP A 84 7.45 -2.48 -22.76
C ASP A 84 7.47 -0.96 -22.49
N THR A 85 6.54 -0.46 -21.66
CA THR A 85 6.37 0.97 -21.38
C THR A 85 6.85 1.31 -19.98
N ILE A 86 8.14 1.59 -19.83
CA ILE A 86 8.68 2.10 -18.58
C ILE A 86 8.39 3.60 -18.46
N LEU A 87 7.69 4.00 -17.40
CA LEU A 87 7.39 5.40 -17.13
C LEU A 87 8.42 5.98 -16.18
N CYS A 88 8.98 7.14 -16.54
CA CYS A 88 9.85 7.88 -15.65
C CYS A 88 9.01 8.80 -14.77
N SER A 89 9.12 8.65 -13.45
CA SER A 89 8.60 9.61 -12.48
C SER A 89 9.75 10.19 -11.62
N GLN A 90 9.40 11.06 -10.68
CA GLN A 90 10.32 11.68 -9.74
C GLN A 90 9.79 11.50 -8.33
N ILE A 91 10.64 11.05 -7.42
CA ILE A 91 10.34 10.94 -5.99
C ILE A 91 11.30 11.82 -5.19
N PRO A 92 10.94 12.26 -3.97
CA PRO A 92 11.85 13.00 -3.10
C PRO A 92 13.19 12.27 -2.93
N LEU A 93 14.28 13.02 -3.09
CA LEU A 93 15.63 12.52 -2.83
C LEU A 93 15.84 12.46 -1.31
N LEU A 94 15.92 11.25 -0.77
CA LEU A 94 16.24 11.00 0.62
C LEU A 94 17.75 10.78 0.76
N SER A 95 18.39 11.42 1.75
CA SER A 95 19.81 11.21 2.02
C SER A 95 20.07 9.92 2.81
N VAL A 96 21.26 9.37 2.59
CA VAL A 96 21.80 8.22 3.30
C VAL A 96 22.79 8.72 4.33
N ASP A 97 22.63 8.34 5.60
CA ASP A 97 23.67 8.50 6.62
C ASP A 97 24.77 7.43 6.44
N TYR A 98 25.42 7.41 5.27
CA TYR A 98 26.68 6.70 5.06
C TYR A 98 27.71 7.67 4.48
N GLY A 99 28.21 8.59 5.31
CA GLY A 99 29.43 9.37 5.01
C GLY A 99 29.38 10.83 5.46
N ASN A 100 30.38 11.21 6.27
CA ASN A 100 30.49 12.50 6.98
C ASN A 100 30.70 13.77 6.11
N ASN A 101 30.62 13.74 4.77
CA ASN A 101 31.13 14.83 3.93
C ASN A 101 30.21 15.26 2.76
N ARG A 102 28.96 15.68 3.03
CA ARG A 102 28.13 16.39 2.02
C ARG A 102 27.39 17.60 2.62
N PRO A 103 27.18 18.68 1.83
CA PRO A 103 26.60 19.93 2.34
C PRO A 103 25.12 19.73 2.75
N PRO A 104 24.65 20.46 3.77
CA PRO A 104 23.33 20.28 4.35
C PRO A 104 22.24 20.80 3.43
N SER A 105 21.57 19.92 2.68
CA SER A 105 20.25 20.23 2.10
C SER A 105 19.15 19.83 3.09
N ALA A 106 18.05 20.59 3.12
CA ALA A 106 16.98 20.49 4.12
C ALA A 106 16.30 19.10 4.22
N LEU A 107 16.51 18.21 3.25
CA LEU A 107 15.92 16.86 3.19
C LEU A 107 16.85 15.73 3.63
N HIS A 108 18.03 16.04 4.13
CA HIS A 108 18.92 15.03 4.73
C HIS A 108 18.29 14.25 5.90
N LYS A 109 17.15 14.69 6.44
CA LYS A 109 16.55 14.13 7.65
C LYS A 109 15.20 13.43 7.45
N PHE A 110 14.66 13.40 6.22
CA PHE A 110 13.38 12.74 5.97
C PHE A 110 13.58 11.27 5.66
N ALA A 111 12.66 10.47 6.16
CA ALA A 111 12.64 9.05 5.93
C ALA A 111 11.24 8.63 5.47
N PHE A 112 11.18 7.67 4.56
CA PHE A 112 9.95 7.09 4.07
C PHE A 112 9.17 6.45 5.22
N ARG A 113 7.85 6.56 5.19
CA ARG A 113 6.96 6.04 6.24
C ARG A 113 5.84 5.16 5.72
N GLY A 114 5.61 5.12 4.41
CA GLY A 114 4.59 4.29 3.81
C GLY A 114 4.02 4.94 2.57
N ALA A 115 3.14 4.22 1.88
CA ALA A 115 2.43 4.72 0.72
C ALA A 115 0.99 4.20 0.73
N SER A 116 0.06 5.06 0.34
CA SER A 116 -1.36 4.72 0.27
C SER A 116 -2.07 5.70 -0.67
N PHE A 117 -3.04 5.19 -1.44
CA PHE A 117 -3.86 5.98 -2.37
C PHE A 117 -3.06 6.93 -3.29
N GLY A 118 -1.94 6.45 -3.85
CA GLY A 118 -1.07 7.21 -4.77
C GLY A 118 -0.12 8.21 -4.11
N HIS A 119 -0.14 8.31 -2.77
CA HIS A 119 0.69 9.23 -2.02
C HIS A 119 1.77 8.48 -1.25
N MET A 120 3.01 8.90 -1.42
CA MET A 120 4.13 8.51 -0.58
C MET A 120 4.19 9.41 0.65
N ILE A 121 4.45 8.82 1.81
CA ILE A 121 4.46 9.53 3.08
C ILE A 121 5.89 9.56 3.62
N PHE A 122 6.33 10.75 4.00
CA PHE A 122 7.67 10.97 4.55
C PHE A 122 7.58 11.72 5.87
N SER A 123 8.52 11.46 6.76
CA SER A 123 8.62 12.21 8.02
C SER A 123 10.06 12.48 8.42
N SER A 124 10.26 13.59 9.13
CA SER A 124 11.49 13.95 9.82
C SER A 124 11.14 14.57 11.17
N ASN A 125 11.55 13.94 12.26
CA ASN A 125 11.17 14.34 13.62
C ASN A 125 9.64 14.50 13.75
N LYS A 126 9.14 15.74 13.89
CA LYS A 126 7.70 16.06 14.01
C LYS A 126 7.07 16.52 12.70
N ILE A 127 7.86 16.67 11.64
CA ILE A 127 7.38 17.13 10.33
C ILE A 127 7.01 15.90 9.50
N CYS A 128 5.79 15.89 8.96
CA CYS A 128 5.35 14.90 7.99
C CYS A 128 4.91 15.62 6.72
N PHE A 129 5.05 14.96 5.56
CA PHE A 129 4.43 15.40 4.32
C PHE A 129 4.08 14.20 3.45
N LEU A 130 3.13 14.41 2.56
CA LEU A 130 2.69 13.47 1.55
C LEU A 130 3.09 13.99 0.18
N PHE A 131 3.49 13.08 -0.70
CA PHE A 131 3.91 13.38 -2.06
C PHE A 131 3.17 12.46 -3.04
N ASP A 132 2.41 13.05 -3.95
CA ASP A 132 1.77 12.30 -5.03
C ASP A 132 2.79 12.00 -6.13
N VAL A 133 3.03 10.72 -6.40
CA VAL A 133 4.03 10.27 -7.37
C VAL A 133 3.67 10.66 -8.82
N PHE A 134 2.40 10.82 -9.12
CA PHE A 134 1.91 11.04 -10.48
C PHE A 134 1.68 12.51 -10.78
N THR A 135 1.25 13.29 -9.78
CA THR A 135 1.00 14.72 -9.94
C THR A 135 2.12 15.61 -9.41
N GLY A 136 2.99 15.07 -8.56
CA GLY A 136 4.05 15.82 -7.88
C GLY A 136 3.55 16.80 -6.82
N ILE A 137 2.26 16.73 -6.45
CA ILE A 137 1.65 17.57 -5.43
C ILE A 137 2.14 17.15 -4.04
N GLU A 138 2.45 18.14 -3.23
CA GLU A 138 2.87 17.97 -1.84
C GLU A 138 1.77 18.47 -0.90
N VAL A 139 1.49 17.69 0.15
CA VAL A 139 0.53 18.05 1.20
C VAL A 139 1.18 17.82 2.56
N SER A 140 1.14 18.83 3.43
CA SER A 140 1.80 18.78 4.74
C SER A 140 0.77 18.96 5.86
N PRO A 141 0.63 18.00 6.79
CA PRO A 141 -0.08 18.23 8.05
C PRO A 141 0.65 19.23 8.97
N PRO A 142 -0.02 19.73 10.03
CA PRO A 142 0.64 20.47 11.10
C PRO A 142 1.69 19.60 11.81
N LEU A 143 2.57 20.22 12.60
CA LEU A 143 3.59 19.49 13.36
C LEU A 143 2.97 18.42 14.25
N LEU A 144 3.52 17.21 14.18
CA LEU A 144 3.10 16.10 15.00
C LEU A 144 3.31 16.44 16.48
N PRO A 145 2.31 16.30 17.36
CA PRO A 145 2.43 16.56 18.80
C PRO A 145 3.12 15.39 19.52
N ALA A 146 4.17 14.86 18.89
CA ALA A 146 5.04 13.83 19.44
C ALA A 146 6.08 14.47 20.37
N ASP A 147 6.42 13.80 21.45
CA ASP A 147 7.53 14.21 22.32
C ASP A 147 8.88 13.91 21.65
N GLU A 148 9.98 14.48 22.14
CA GLU A 148 11.33 14.23 21.58
C GLU A 148 11.72 12.75 21.61
N TYR A 149 11.16 11.97 22.54
CA TYR A 149 11.35 10.52 22.65
C TYR A 149 10.40 9.68 21.78
N SER A 150 9.41 10.32 21.14
CA SER A 150 8.42 9.66 20.30
C SER A 150 8.95 9.53 18.87
N GLU A 151 9.97 8.70 18.67
CA GLU A 151 10.51 8.48 17.34
C GLU A 151 9.46 7.81 16.43
N ILE A 152 9.18 8.45 15.29
CA ILE A 152 8.38 7.87 14.21
C ILE A 152 9.20 6.77 13.56
N ARG A 153 9.12 5.55 14.08
CA ARG A 153 9.86 4.39 13.56
C ARG A 153 8.99 3.38 12.79
N CYS A 154 7.68 3.38 12.97
CA CYS A 154 6.84 2.25 12.55
C CYS A 154 6.30 2.41 11.13
N GLY A 155 5.49 3.44 10.87
CA GLY A 155 4.86 3.63 9.56
C GLY A 155 3.80 4.73 9.55
N ALA A 156 3.25 5.00 8.38
CA ALA A 156 2.14 5.92 8.19
C ALA A 156 1.29 5.50 6.99
N THR A 157 -0.02 5.72 7.08
CA THR A 157 -0.96 5.38 6.02
C THR A 157 -2.16 6.32 6.03
N LEU A 158 -2.84 6.47 4.89
CA LEU A 158 -4.11 7.16 4.80
C LEU A 158 -5.28 6.17 5.01
N THR A 159 -6.40 6.65 5.50
CA THR A 159 -7.67 5.90 5.58
C THR A 159 -8.56 6.10 4.35
N GLY A 160 -8.10 6.87 3.37
CA GLY A 160 -8.82 7.17 2.14
C GLY A 160 -8.06 8.19 1.30
N PRO A 161 -8.51 8.47 0.07
CA PRO A 161 -7.96 9.54 -0.76
C PRO A 161 -7.96 10.88 -0.04
N LEU A 162 -7.01 11.77 -0.36
CA LEU A 162 -6.97 13.11 0.27
C LEU A 162 -8.22 13.95 0.01
N ALA A 163 -8.89 13.74 -1.12
CA ALA A 163 -10.14 14.44 -1.45
C ALA A 163 -11.38 13.83 -0.77
N SER A 164 -11.26 12.64 -0.16
CA SER A 164 -12.40 11.97 0.49
C SER A 164 -12.80 12.70 1.78
N PRO A 165 -14.11 12.94 2.00
CA PRO A 165 -14.59 13.46 3.26
C PRO A 165 -14.22 12.50 4.39
N ASN A 166 -13.66 13.03 5.48
CA ASN A 166 -13.26 12.25 6.65
C ASN A 166 -12.05 11.31 6.41
N SER A 167 -11.25 11.53 5.37
CA SER A 167 -9.94 10.89 5.24
C SER A 167 -8.99 11.36 6.35
N HIS A 168 -8.23 10.41 6.91
CA HIS A 168 -7.23 10.65 7.94
C HIS A 168 -5.87 10.11 7.51
N LEU A 169 -4.80 10.85 7.81
CA LEU A 169 -3.45 10.32 7.88
C LEU A 169 -3.23 9.74 9.27
N ILE A 170 -2.84 8.48 9.33
CA ILE A 170 -2.40 7.80 10.54
C ILE A 170 -0.89 7.76 10.54
N VAL A 171 -0.26 8.24 11.61
CA VAL A 171 1.18 8.13 11.86
C VAL A 171 1.42 7.28 13.09
N CYS A 172 2.24 6.25 12.93
CA CYS A 172 2.54 5.27 13.95
C CYS A 172 3.92 5.52 14.55
N THR A 173 3.94 5.74 15.85
CA THR A 173 5.14 5.70 16.69
C THR A 173 5.17 4.38 17.46
N LEU A 174 6.27 4.11 18.18
CA LEU A 174 6.39 2.90 19.00
C LEU A 174 5.26 2.75 20.04
N SER A 175 4.77 3.88 20.57
CA SER A 175 3.84 3.87 21.70
C SER A 175 2.46 4.38 21.33
N PHE A 176 2.34 5.16 20.25
CA PHE A 176 1.10 5.86 19.92
C PHE A 176 0.81 5.90 18.42
N ASN A 177 -0.48 5.88 18.09
CA ASN A 177 -1.04 6.27 16.81
C ASN A 177 -1.59 7.70 16.89
N PHE A 178 -1.18 8.52 15.92
CA PHE A 178 -1.66 9.88 15.73
C PHE A 178 -2.50 9.93 14.46
N PHE A 179 -3.61 10.65 14.51
CA PHE A 179 -4.59 10.75 13.45
C PHE A 179 -4.76 12.22 13.08
N TRP A 180 -4.48 12.56 11.84
CA TRP A 180 -4.74 13.87 11.29
C TRP A 180 -5.87 13.75 10.26
N ARG A 181 -7.01 14.37 10.55
CA ARG A 181 -8.06 14.55 9.54
C ARG A 181 -7.51 15.50 8.47
N VAL A 182 -7.56 15.09 7.22
CA VAL A 182 -7.03 15.89 6.11
C VAL A 182 -7.69 17.28 6.11
N GLY A 183 -6.86 18.32 6.12
CA GLY A 183 -7.29 19.72 6.19
C GLY A 183 -7.55 20.29 7.60
N SER A 184 -7.35 19.50 8.67
CA SER A 184 -7.43 19.97 10.06
C SER A 184 -6.14 20.68 10.50
N ASP A 185 -6.25 21.60 11.46
CA ASP A 185 -5.11 22.27 12.10
C ASP A 185 -4.51 21.47 13.27
N SER A 186 -5.08 20.31 13.61
CA SER A 186 -4.69 19.53 14.78
C SER A 186 -4.70 18.02 14.55
N TRP A 187 -3.93 17.32 15.38
CA TRP A 187 -3.86 15.87 15.46
C TRP A 187 -4.65 15.35 16.66
N SER A 188 -5.26 14.18 16.48
CA SER A 188 -5.82 13.36 17.56
C SER A 188 -4.88 12.23 17.91
N LYS A 189 -4.83 11.81 19.17
CA LYS A 189 -3.99 10.73 19.67
C LYS A 189 -4.87 9.62 20.24
N CYS A 190 -4.72 8.40 19.76
CA CYS A 190 -5.51 7.25 20.24
C CYS A 190 -4.73 5.96 20.03
N SER A 191 -4.63 5.08 21.02
CA SER A 191 -3.79 3.86 20.92
C SER A 191 -4.29 2.77 21.87
N PRO A 192 -4.08 1.48 21.54
CA PRO A 192 -4.34 0.41 22.48
C PRO A 192 -3.52 0.54 23.78
N ARG A 193 -3.94 -0.16 24.83
CA ARG A 193 -3.17 -0.20 26.10
C ARG A 193 -1.79 -0.84 25.95
N ASN A 194 -1.64 -1.78 25.01
CA ASN A 194 -0.46 -2.62 24.85
C ASN A 194 0.52 -2.11 23.76
N GLY A 195 0.37 -0.88 23.28
CA GLY A 195 1.26 -0.28 22.27
C GLY A 195 0.48 0.44 21.18
N SER A 196 1.09 0.55 19.99
CA SER A 196 0.46 1.12 18.80
C SER A 196 -0.01 0.03 17.84
N LEU A 197 -1.00 0.38 17.02
CA LEU A 197 -1.37 -0.40 15.84
C LEU A 197 -0.30 -0.17 14.76
N THR A 198 0.10 -1.23 14.08
CA THR A 198 1.17 -1.20 13.08
C THR A 198 0.62 -1.31 11.66
N GLU A 199 -0.40 -2.15 11.47
CA GLU A 199 -1.08 -2.37 10.19
C GLU A 199 -2.48 -1.77 10.26
N PHE A 200 -2.95 -1.23 9.14
CA PHE A 200 -4.30 -0.68 8.99
C PHE A 200 -4.88 -1.11 7.67
N VAL A 201 -6.20 -1.13 7.54
CA VAL A 201 -6.87 -1.31 6.25
C VAL A 201 -8.29 -0.76 6.32
N VAL A 202 -8.81 -0.31 5.19
CA VAL A 202 -10.19 0.16 5.09
C VAL A 202 -11.02 -0.98 4.49
N PHE A 203 -11.98 -1.48 5.24
CA PHE A 203 -12.86 -2.58 4.84
C PHE A 203 -14.31 -2.20 5.09
N LYS A 204 -15.14 -2.26 4.04
CA LYS A 204 -16.58 -1.90 4.10
C LYS A 204 -16.85 -0.53 4.75
N GLY A 205 -16.03 0.47 4.40
CA GLY A 205 -16.13 1.84 4.91
C GLY A 205 -15.66 2.03 6.35
N GLN A 206 -15.12 1.00 6.99
CA GLN A 206 -14.59 1.04 8.35
C GLN A 206 -13.08 0.83 8.34
N VAL A 207 -12.38 1.50 9.25
CA VAL A 207 -10.94 1.32 9.41
C VAL A 207 -10.69 0.20 10.41
N PHE A 208 -9.91 -0.79 10.01
CA PHE A 208 -9.40 -1.83 10.88
C PHE A 208 -7.91 -1.60 11.09
N GLY A 209 -7.42 -1.97 12.26
CA GLY A 209 -5.99 -1.96 12.54
C GLY A 209 -5.57 -3.16 13.36
N MET A 210 -4.33 -3.59 13.18
CA MET A 210 -3.74 -4.73 13.89
C MET A 210 -2.53 -4.27 14.70
N GLY A 211 -2.49 -4.69 15.95
CA GLY A 211 -1.36 -4.49 16.85
C GLY A 211 -0.19 -5.43 16.54
N SER A 212 0.97 -5.16 17.13
CA SER A 212 2.15 -6.04 17.04
C SER A 212 1.88 -7.44 17.64
N ASP A 213 0.97 -7.51 18.60
CA ASP A 213 0.46 -8.74 19.16
C ASP A 213 -0.68 -9.33 18.32
N ARG A 214 -0.89 -8.93 17.05
CA ARG A 214 -1.92 -9.49 16.15
C ARG A 214 -3.36 -9.41 16.69
N SER A 215 -3.61 -8.57 17.69
CA SER A 215 -4.97 -8.21 18.10
C SER A 215 -5.58 -7.27 17.06
N LEU A 216 -6.84 -7.50 16.72
CA LEU A 216 -7.55 -6.76 15.69
C LEU A 216 -8.46 -5.72 16.35
N PHE A 217 -8.44 -4.50 15.83
CA PHE A 217 -9.25 -3.40 16.31
C PHE A 217 -10.05 -2.78 15.16
N MET A 218 -11.28 -2.39 15.47
CA MET A 218 -12.04 -1.43 14.70
C MET A 218 -11.69 -0.02 15.17
N VAL A 219 -11.35 0.86 14.23
CA VAL A 219 -10.98 2.24 14.46
C VAL A 219 -12.14 3.14 14.04
N HIS A 220 -12.83 3.71 15.02
CA HIS A 220 -13.92 4.64 14.78
C HIS A 220 -13.37 6.05 14.68
N LEU A 221 -13.49 6.68 13.50
CA LEU A 221 -12.89 8.00 13.23
C LEU A 221 -13.76 9.19 13.67
N SER A 222 -15.06 9.01 13.84
CA SER A 222 -16.04 10.07 14.15
C SER A 222 -17.06 9.60 15.19
N PRO A 223 -17.57 10.47 16.09
CA PRO A 223 -17.24 11.89 16.29
C PRO A 223 -15.93 12.13 17.06
N GLN A 224 -15.44 11.12 17.77
CA GLN A 224 -14.14 11.11 18.44
C GLN A 224 -13.44 9.78 18.15
N ILE A 225 -12.11 9.84 17.99
CA ILE A 225 -11.32 8.68 17.63
C ILE A 225 -11.24 7.71 18.81
N HIS A 226 -11.78 6.51 18.62
CA HIS A 226 -11.69 5.44 19.61
C HIS A 226 -11.44 4.08 18.96
N LEU A 227 -10.82 3.18 19.73
CA LEU A 227 -10.44 1.85 19.29
C LEU A 227 -11.30 0.82 20.01
N GLN A 228 -11.89 -0.08 19.24
CA GLN A 228 -12.67 -1.19 19.75
C GLN A 228 -11.97 -2.49 19.39
N GLU A 229 -11.51 -3.24 20.39
CA GLU A 229 -10.93 -4.56 20.17
C GLU A 229 -12.00 -5.53 19.67
N ILE A 230 -11.66 -6.29 18.64
CA ILE A 230 -12.51 -7.35 18.10
C ILE A 230 -12.00 -8.67 18.71
N PRO A 231 -12.79 -9.37 19.52
CA PRO A 231 -12.37 -10.66 20.05
C PRO A 231 -12.31 -11.66 18.90
N VAL A 232 -11.10 -12.13 18.58
CA VAL A 232 -10.88 -13.16 17.56
C VAL A 232 -10.27 -14.40 18.20
N SER A 233 -10.96 -15.52 18.08
CA SER A 233 -10.44 -16.82 18.47
C SER A 233 -9.50 -17.38 17.41
N TRP A 234 -8.36 -17.86 17.90
CA TRP A 234 -7.42 -18.65 17.13
C TRP A 234 -7.84 -20.12 17.22
N GLY A 235 -7.58 -20.90 16.17
CA GLY A 235 -7.97 -22.29 16.13
C GLY A 235 -7.32 -23.14 17.24
N VAL A 236 -7.98 -24.24 17.65
CA VAL A 236 -7.45 -25.18 18.66
C VAL A 236 -6.37 -26.08 18.04
N ARG A 237 -5.36 -26.46 18.84
CA ARG A 237 -4.28 -27.44 18.59
C ARG A 237 -4.46 -28.21 17.28
N ASN A 238 -3.59 -27.92 16.29
CA ASN A 238 -3.62 -28.36 14.87
C ASN A 238 -4.37 -27.42 13.90
N SER A 239 -4.77 -26.23 14.35
CA SER A 239 -5.21 -25.11 13.50
C SER A 239 -4.45 -23.82 13.88
N MET A 240 -4.41 -22.86 12.94
CA MET A 240 -3.55 -21.65 12.95
C MET A 240 -3.33 -21.09 14.34
N THR A 241 -2.08 -21.16 14.82
CA THR A 241 -1.69 -20.44 16.03
C THR A 241 -1.52 -18.96 15.71
N LYS A 242 -1.66 -18.12 16.73
CA LYS A 242 -1.43 -16.68 16.64
C LYS A 242 -0.15 -16.31 15.90
N TRP A 243 0.92 -17.10 16.08
CA TRP A 243 2.25 -16.86 15.52
C TRP A 243 2.60 -17.72 14.30
N HIS A 244 1.60 -18.37 13.70
CA HIS A 244 1.77 -19.28 12.56
C HIS A 244 2.37 -18.61 11.32
N LEU A 245 2.03 -17.35 11.06
CA LEU A 245 2.57 -16.58 9.94
C LEU A 245 3.71 -15.69 10.40
N CYS A 246 4.83 -15.66 9.69
CA CYS A 246 5.85 -14.62 9.85
C CYS A 246 5.31 -13.29 9.33
N ASP A 247 5.34 -12.26 10.19
CA ASP A 247 5.04 -10.86 9.83
C ASP A 247 3.79 -10.68 8.94
N PRO A 248 2.60 -11.07 9.43
CA PRO A 248 1.40 -11.07 8.62
C PRO A 248 0.94 -9.64 8.28
N TRP A 249 0.36 -9.49 7.10
CA TRP A 249 -0.28 -8.27 6.63
C TRP A 249 -1.80 -8.40 6.65
N LEU A 250 -2.48 -7.26 6.84
CA LEU A 250 -3.90 -7.15 6.55
C LEU A 250 -4.09 -6.71 5.09
N VAL A 251 -5.01 -7.38 4.39
CA VAL A 251 -5.36 -7.03 3.01
C VAL A 251 -6.85 -7.25 2.78
N VAL A 252 -7.47 -6.32 2.08
CA VAL A 252 -8.85 -6.47 1.63
C VAL A 252 -8.84 -7.07 0.23
N CYS A 253 -9.55 -8.18 0.08
CA CYS A 253 -9.71 -8.90 -1.17
C CYS A 253 -11.22 -9.06 -1.38
N ASP A 254 -11.79 -8.25 -2.27
CA ASP A 254 -13.24 -8.15 -2.47
C ASP A 254 -14.03 -7.89 -1.16
N ASP A 255 -14.91 -8.82 -0.79
CA ASP A 255 -15.72 -8.80 0.41
C ASP A 255 -15.05 -9.48 1.62
N MET A 256 -13.78 -9.88 1.48
CA MET A 256 -12.99 -10.54 2.51
C MET A 256 -11.92 -9.61 3.09
N LEU A 257 -11.85 -9.57 4.42
CA LEU A 257 -10.69 -9.06 5.14
C LEU A 257 -9.77 -10.25 5.47
N LEU A 258 -8.59 -10.25 4.86
CA LEU A 258 -7.61 -11.32 4.95
C LEU A 258 -6.42 -10.92 5.82
N MET A 259 -5.91 -11.90 6.55
CA MET A 259 -4.56 -11.92 7.08
C MET A 259 -3.71 -12.82 6.17
N VAL A 260 -2.66 -12.25 5.57
CA VAL A 260 -1.79 -12.97 4.62
C VAL A 260 -0.36 -12.91 5.13
N GLY A 261 0.36 -14.02 5.01
CA GLY A 261 1.77 -14.07 5.41
C GLY A 261 2.41 -15.39 4.99
N CYS A 262 3.71 -15.47 5.18
CA CYS A 262 4.44 -16.72 4.96
C CYS A 262 4.39 -17.58 6.23
N GLN A 263 4.27 -18.90 6.08
CA GLN A 263 4.35 -19.82 7.21
C GLN A 263 5.70 -19.65 7.94
N SER A 264 5.62 -19.56 9.27
CA SER A 264 6.75 -19.52 10.20
C SER A 264 7.19 -20.94 10.52
N GLU A 265 8.29 -21.44 9.93
CA GLU A 265 8.95 -22.64 10.45
C GLU A 265 10.42 -22.45 10.79
N PHE A 266 10.82 -23.17 11.84
CA PHE A 266 12.13 -23.22 12.49
C PHE A 266 13.27 -23.51 11.49
N PRO A 267 14.53 -23.14 11.81
CA PRO A 267 15.61 -23.02 10.82
C PRO A 267 15.95 -24.37 10.21
N GLY A 268 15.81 -24.49 8.88
CA GLY A 268 16.35 -25.63 8.14
C GLY A 268 15.69 -25.99 6.82
N ILE A 269 14.57 -25.37 6.43
CA ILE A 269 13.90 -25.71 5.16
C ILE A 269 13.49 -24.44 4.39
N THR A 270 13.99 -24.31 3.16
CA THR A 270 13.92 -23.16 2.25
C THR A 270 12.66 -23.13 1.39
N TRP A 271 11.45 -23.31 1.96
CA TRP A 271 10.21 -23.09 1.21
C TRP A 271 9.35 -22.00 1.86
N TYR A 272 9.12 -20.91 1.11
CA TYR A 272 8.15 -19.89 1.46
C TYR A 272 6.77 -20.31 0.97
N VAL A 273 5.90 -20.79 1.85
CA VAL A 273 4.47 -20.99 1.54
C VAL A 273 3.69 -19.81 2.10
N PHE A 274 3.03 -19.09 1.20
CA PHE A 274 2.06 -18.09 1.58
C PHE A 274 0.73 -18.73 1.91
N GLU A 275 0.16 -18.31 3.05
CA GLU A 275 -1.20 -18.66 3.44
C GLU A 275 -2.01 -17.39 3.69
N ALA A 276 -3.32 -17.54 3.52
CA ALA A 276 -4.29 -16.49 3.76
C ALA A 276 -5.40 -16.99 4.69
N TYR A 277 -5.87 -16.13 5.57
CA TYR A 277 -6.96 -16.40 6.50
C TYR A 277 -7.95 -15.26 6.46
N ARG A 278 -9.22 -15.56 6.22
CA ARG A 278 -10.30 -14.56 6.25
C ARG A 278 -10.90 -14.48 7.63
N ILE A 279 -11.31 -13.29 8.04
CA ILE A 279 -12.09 -13.14 9.27
C ILE A 279 -13.54 -13.60 9.03
N ASP A 280 -14.02 -14.48 9.90
CA ASP A 280 -15.41 -14.91 9.97
C ASP A 280 -16.06 -14.32 11.22
N THR A 281 -16.90 -13.30 11.00
CA THR A 281 -17.66 -12.60 12.03
C THR A 281 -19.03 -13.24 12.30
N SER A 282 -19.38 -14.34 11.64
CA SER A 282 -20.62 -15.08 11.93
C SER A 282 -20.57 -15.87 13.23
N THR A 283 -19.38 -16.00 13.82
CA THR A 283 -19.13 -16.69 15.10
C THR A 283 -18.84 -15.70 16.21
N ASP A 284 -19.13 -16.07 17.46
CA ASP A 284 -18.83 -15.29 18.66
C ASP A 284 -17.97 -16.13 19.63
N PRO A 285 -16.68 -15.78 19.85
CA PRO A 285 -15.93 -14.72 19.18
C PRO A 285 -15.66 -15.03 17.70
N ALA A 286 -15.33 -14.01 16.92
CA ALA A 286 -14.97 -14.15 15.51
C ALA A 286 -13.77 -15.10 15.32
N LYS A 287 -13.58 -15.63 14.11
CA LYS A 287 -12.54 -16.64 13.83
C LYS A 287 -11.73 -16.30 12.58
N TRP A 288 -10.44 -16.60 12.61
CA TRP A 288 -9.64 -16.68 11.38
C TRP A 288 -9.87 -18.04 10.72
N VAL A 289 -10.36 -18.02 9.49
CA VAL A 289 -10.65 -19.23 8.70
C VAL A 289 -9.70 -19.27 7.50
N LYS A 290 -9.00 -20.39 7.33
CA LYS A 290 -8.06 -20.58 6.22
C LYS A 290 -8.77 -20.43 4.87
N VAL A 291 -8.13 -19.71 3.97
CA VAL A 291 -8.57 -19.56 2.57
C VAL A 291 -7.72 -20.52 1.74
N GLU A 292 -8.37 -21.53 1.15
CA GLU A 292 -7.68 -22.52 0.31
C GLU A 292 -7.30 -21.94 -1.04
N ARG A 293 -8.11 -21.02 -1.57
CA ARG A 293 -7.91 -20.37 -2.87
C ARG A 293 -8.43 -18.94 -2.85
N LEU A 294 -7.70 -18.02 -3.50
CA LEU A 294 -8.15 -16.64 -3.77
C LEU A 294 -9.03 -16.55 -5.03
N GLU A 295 -9.37 -17.68 -5.64
CA GLU A 295 -10.07 -17.75 -6.93
C GLU A 295 -9.34 -16.97 -8.02
N ASN A 296 -9.99 -15.95 -8.60
CA ASN A 296 -9.47 -15.10 -9.67
C ASN A 296 -8.74 -13.85 -9.17
N TRP A 297 -8.37 -13.83 -7.89
CA TRP A 297 -7.63 -12.74 -7.29
C TRP A 297 -6.14 -13.04 -7.16
N ALA A 298 -5.35 -11.98 -7.16
CA ALA A 298 -3.94 -11.98 -6.79
C ALA A 298 -3.67 -10.90 -5.74
N ILE A 299 -2.63 -11.11 -4.93
CA ILE A 299 -2.21 -10.18 -3.87
C ILE A 299 -0.79 -9.72 -4.17
N PHE A 300 -0.53 -8.43 -4.06
CA PHE A 300 0.77 -7.81 -4.29
C PHE A 300 1.36 -7.34 -2.97
N ILE A 301 2.51 -7.90 -2.60
CA ILE A 301 3.26 -7.53 -1.40
C ILE A 301 4.49 -6.74 -1.82
N SER A 302 4.64 -5.56 -1.24
CA SER A 302 5.78 -4.68 -1.50
C SER A 302 7.02 -5.17 -0.75
N SER A 303 8.21 -4.87 -1.29
CA SER A 303 9.47 -5.09 -0.56
C SER A 303 9.58 -4.15 0.64
N ASP A 304 8.80 -3.07 0.71
CA ASP A 304 8.70 -2.20 1.88
C ASP A 304 7.50 -2.57 2.76
N ARG A 305 7.76 -2.98 4.01
CA ARG A 305 6.72 -3.36 4.99
C ARG A 305 5.76 -2.24 5.34
N ARG A 306 6.16 -0.99 5.11
CA ARG A 306 5.34 0.18 5.44
C ARG A 306 4.23 0.44 4.42
N VAL A 307 4.17 -0.35 3.35
CA VAL A 307 3.14 -0.27 2.30
C VAL A 307 2.20 -1.46 2.44
N GLN A 308 0.91 -1.16 2.54
CA GLN A 308 -0.13 -2.19 2.62
C GLN A 308 -0.16 -3.02 1.34
N PRO A 309 -0.40 -4.34 1.44
CA PRO A 309 -0.61 -5.15 0.25
C PRO A 309 -1.84 -4.71 -0.54
N LEU A 310 -1.78 -4.93 -1.85
CA LEU A 310 -2.88 -4.62 -2.77
C LEU A 310 -3.47 -5.92 -3.31
N SER A 311 -4.78 -5.96 -3.54
CA SER A 311 -5.44 -7.06 -4.24
C SER A 311 -5.79 -6.65 -5.67
N CYS A 312 -5.79 -7.61 -6.59
CA CYS A 312 -6.10 -7.40 -8.00
C CYS A 312 -6.97 -8.54 -8.53
N LEU A 313 -8.03 -8.19 -9.23
CA LEU A 313 -8.97 -9.10 -9.86
C LEU A 313 -8.52 -9.42 -11.30
N ASN A 314 -8.59 -10.70 -11.68
CA ASN A 314 -8.27 -11.21 -13.02
C ASN A 314 -6.86 -10.80 -13.53
N PRO A 315 -5.78 -11.17 -12.81
CA PRO A 315 -4.41 -10.88 -13.22
C PRO A 315 -4.03 -11.41 -14.61
N GLU A 316 -4.77 -12.40 -15.13
CA GLU A 316 -4.61 -12.92 -16.50
C GLU A 316 -4.72 -11.83 -17.57
N ARG A 317 -5.43 -10.73 -17.29
CA ARG A 317 -5.57 -9.59 -18.20
C ARG A 317 -4.24 -8.96 -18.61
N TRP A 318 -3.23 -9.04 -17.75
CA TRP A 318 -1.87 -8.57 -18.02
C TRP A 318 -0.87 -9.72 -18.18
N GLY A 319 -1.35 -10.96 -18.37
CA GLY A 319 -0.52 -12.16 -18.47
C GLY A 319 -0.07 -12.73 -17.11
N GLY A 320 -0.65 -12.25 -16.01
CA GLY A 320 -0.46 -12.79 -14.67
C GLY A 320 -1.24 -14.10 -14.42
N ARG A 321 -1.17 -14.57 -13.18
CA ARG A 321 -1.79 -15.80 -12.68
C ARG A 321 -2.65 -15.48 -11.48
N SER A 322 -3.88 -15.94 -11.48
CA SER A 322 -4.74 -15.92 -10.30
C SER A 322 -4.27 -16.87 -9.21
N ASN A 323 -4.84 -16.72 -8.02
CA ASN A 323 -4.48 -17.51 -6.83
C ASN A 323 -3.00 -17.39 -6.47
N CYS A 324 -2.41 -16.20 -6.68
CA CYS A 324 -1.00 -15.95 -6.46
C CYS A 324 -0.76 -14.74 -5.55
N VAL A 325 0.32 -14.83 -4.77
CA VAL A 325 0.95 -13.72 -4.08
C VAL A 325 2.17 -13.30 -4.88
N TYR A 326 2.21 -12.03 -5.25
CA TYR A 326 3.23 -11.40 -6.06
C TYR A 326 4.18 -10.58 -5.20
N CYS A 327 5.46 -10.89 -5.28
CA CYS A 327 6.53 -10.17 -4.59
C CYS A 327 7.56 -9.71 -5.61
N TYR A 328 8.18 -8.56 -5.35
CA TYR A 328 9.30 -8.10 -6.15
C TYR A 328 10.62 -8.62 -5.56
N ASP A 329 11.36 -9.37 -6.36
CA ASP A 329 12.68 -9.87 -6.00
C ASP A 329 13.73 -8.83 -6.36
N TYR A 330 14.34 -8.25 -5.32
CA TYR A 330 15.35 -7.22 -5.44
C TYR A 330 16.67 -7.73 -6.04
N GLU A 331 17.06 -8.98 -5.76
CA GLU A 331 18.37 -9.50 -6.19
C GLU A 331 18.42 -9.72 -7.70
N PHE A 332 17.31 -10.16 -8.26
CA PHE A 332 17.20 -10.54 -9.66
C PHE A 332 16.29 -9.61 -10.47
N GLY A 333 15.75 -8.56 -9.85
CA GLY A 333 15.01 -7.49 -10.50
C GLY A 333 13.74 -7.93 -11.24
N HIS A 334 13.05 -8.96 -10.76
CA HIS A 334 11.88 -9.52 -11.44
C HIS A 334 10.73 -9.83 -10.48
N LEU A 335 9.55 -10.02 -11.05
CA LEU A 335 8.33 -10.35 -10.35
C LEU A 335 8.25 -11.86 -10.07
N VAL A 336 8.12 -12.24 -8.80
CA VAL A 336 7.94 -13.64 -8.38
C VAL A 336 6.47 -13.86 -8.00
N ALA A 337 5.90 -14.97 -8.44
CA ALA A 337 4.52 -15.34 -8.17
C ALA A 337 4.46 -16.65 -7.36
N PHE A 338 4.04 -16.56 -6.11
CA PHE A 338 3.82 -17.69 -5.20
C PHE A 338 2.36 -18.14 -5.30
N GLU A 339 2.10 -19.38 -5.71
CA GLU A 339 0.74 -19.92 -5.65
C GLU A 339 0.33 -20.12 -4.18
N LEU A 340 -0.85 -19.63 -3.79
CA LEU A 340 -1.31 -19.71 -2.41
C LEU A 340 -1.38 -21.16 -1.94
N GLY A 341 -0.80 -21.44 -0.77
CA GLY A 341 -0.79 -22.76 -0.15
C GLY A 341 0.16 -23.77 -0.80
N LYS A 342 0.97 -23.36 -1.79
CA LYS A 342 1.98 -24.23 -2.41
C LYS A 342 3.40 -23.69 -2.22
N PRO A 343 4.39 -24.58 -2.07
CA PRO A 343 5.79 -24.17 -2.04
C PRO A 343 6.24 -23.72 -3.43
N LEU A 344 7.31 -22.92 -3.48
CA LEU A 344 7.94 -22.54 -4.74
C LEU A 344 8.47 -23.80 -5.47
N PRO A 345 8.24 -23.97 -6.78
CA PRO A 345 8.71 -25.14 -7.53
C PRO A 345 10.24 -25.31 -7.50
N GLU A 346 10.72 -26.57 -7.42
CA GLU A 346 12.15 -26.92 -7.35
C GLU A 346 13.00 -26.46 -8.56
N ASP A 347 12.42 -26.22 -9.74
CA ASP A 347 13.19 -25.71 -10.89
C ASP A 347 13.58 -24.22 -10.74
N ASP A 348 12.92 -23.51 -9.82
CA ASP A 348 13.30 -22.18 -9.35
C ASP A 348 14.20 -22.27 -8.10
N ALA A 349 14.69 -23.46 -7.69
CA ALA A 349 15.44 -23.65 -6.43
C ALA A 349 16.83 -22.98 -6.39
N THR A 350 17.34 -22.44 -7.49
CA THR A 350 18.45 -21.47 -7.46
C THR A 350 18.03 -20.11 -6.90
N ARG A 351 16.73 -19.86 -6.72
CA ARG A 351 16.10 -18.71 -6.04
C ARG A 351 15.62 -19.03 -4.61
N SER A 352 16.23 -20.02 -3.96
CA SER A 352 15.93 -20.37 -2.55
C SER A 352 16.22 -19.22 -1.57
N ASP A 353 16.93 -18.18 -2.03
CA ASP A 353 17.27 -16.96 -1.29
C ASP A 353 16.37 -15.76 -1.64
N VAL A 354 15.11 -15.96 -2.08
CA VAL A 354 14.12 -14.87 -2.07
C VAL A 354 13.78 -14.51 -0.62
N PHE A 355 14.73 -13.87 0.05
CA PHE A 355 14.50 -13.13 1.27
C PHE A 355 13.62 -11.96 0.86
N ILE A 356 12.37 -11.97 1.33
CA ILE A 356 11.55 -10.76 1.30
C ILE A 356 12.19 -9.80 2.30
N PHE A 357 13.23 -9.10 1.84
CA PHE A 357 13.93 -8.09 2.60
C PHE A 357 12.97 -6.93 2.78
N THR A 358 12.18 -7.02 3.83
CA THR A 358 11.33 -5.94 4.27
C THR A 358 12.19 -4.95 5.02
N CYS A 359 12.90 -4.12 4.25
CA CYS A 359 13.80 -3.11 4.79
C CYS A 359 12.99 -1.99 5.46
N VAL A 360 13.33 -1.66 6.70
CA VAL A 360 12.76 -0.53 7.45
C VAL A 360 13.71 0.68 7.41
N GLY A 361 14.61 0.72 6.42
CA GLY A 361 15.57 1.81 6.23
C GLY A 361 14.88 3.14 5.90
N SER A 362 15.63 4.25 5.96
CA SER A 362 15.07 5.56 5.61
C SER A 362 14.61 5.64 4.14
N MET A 363 15.22 4.84 3.27
CA MET A 363 14.93 4.78 1.84
C MET A 363 13.63 4.06 1.51
N VAL A 364 13.05 4.50 0.40
CA VAL A 364 11.98 3.81 -0.33
C VAL A 364 12.59 2.58 -1.01
N GLN A 365 12.01 1.41 -0.80
CA GLN A 365 12.25 0.19 -1.58
C GLN A 365 11.23 0.04 -2.72
N PRO A 366 11.37 -0.93 -3.64
CA PRO A 366 10.32 -1.22 -4.61
C PRO A 366 8.97 -1.45 -3.94
N ILE A 367 7.95 -0.69 -4.34
CA ILE A 367 6.62 -0.69 -3.74
C ILE A 367 5.53 -0.75 -4.80
N TRP A 368 4.44 -1.43 -4.48
CA TRP A 368 3.22 -1.38 -5.28
C TRP A 368 2.41 -0.14 -4.91
N ILE A 369 1.93 0.58 -5.91
CA ILE A 369 1.14 1.79 -5.71
C ILE A 369 -0.04 1.81 -6.67
N VAL A 370 -1.19 2.21 -6.14
CA VAL A 370 -2.36 2.56 -6.96
C VAL A 370 -2.31 4.08 -7.22
N PRO A 371 -2.39 4.54 -8.47
CA PRO A 371 -2.49 5.96 -8.79
C PRO A 371 -3.59 6.68 -8.02
N SER A 372 -3.29 7.89 -7.54
CA SER A 372 -4.20 8.68 -6.69
C SER A 372 -5.54 8.98 -7.38
N MET A 373 -5.51 9.17 -8.70
CA MET A 373 -6.70 9.39 -9.53
C MET A 373 -7.66 8.20 -9.61
N LEU A 374 -7.16 6.98 -9.39
CA LEU A 374 -7.96 5.74 -9.34
C LEU A 374 -8.47 5.44 -7.94
N SER A 375 -7.84 6.05 -6.93
CA SER A 375 -8.16 5.84 -5.52
C SER A 375 -9.44 6.53 -5.07
N LEU A 376 -9.92 7.54 -5.82
CA LEU A 376 -11.06 8.42 -5.51
C LEU A 376 -12.44 7.73 -5.44
N CYS A 377 -12.49 6.39 -5.38
CA CYS A 377 -13.70 5.63 -5.65
C CYS A 377 -14.30 4.85 -4.48
N CYS A 378 -13.85 5.07 -3.24
CA CYS A 378 -14.31 4.26 -2.10
C CYS A 378 -15.44 4.85 -1.26
N ASP A 379 -15.94 6.04 -1.59
CA ASP A 379 -17.10 6.61 -0.88
C ASP A 379 -18.38 6.24 -1.61
N GLY A 380 -18.95 5.11 -1.21
CA GLY A 380 -20.35 4.80 -1.50
C GLY A 380 -21.26 5.86 -0.89
N GLN A 381 -22.16 6.39 -1.70
CA GLN A 381 -23.49 6.77 -1.23
C GLN A 381 -24.36 5.54 -1.09
#